data_AF-A0A8I2ZK30-F1
#
_entry.id   AF-A0A8I2ZK30-F1
#
_cell.length_a   1.000
_cell.length_b   1.000
_cell.length_c   1.000
_cell.angle_alpha   90.00
_cell.angle_beta   90.00
_cell.angle_gamma   90.00
#
_symmetry.space_group_name_H-M   'P 1'
#
loop_
_entity.id
_entity.type
_entity.pdbx_description
1 polymer ?
#
loop_
_entity_poly.entity_id
_entity_poly.type
_entity_poly.pdbx_seq_one_letter_code
_entity_poly.pdbx_strand_id
1 'polypeptide(L)'
;MADEKKFFPGSAAWADDELRLFEILYMRQYNPLLPRKWDMDFRGIPIPGVLFLKSDDETPVICSQSGNEFKATKALIQLIELTSNVRSLMQSGQRDKVPICIRKELEEYARWAAQDGSYDNLDIVPNVIIDIVDTTVGSVKIEERMQNRLRTLAARHRAYWLINRSGKAAVPRDRTPDGLAKSEPDDDCTANSQRDSTSPLVIKREDGGTEIVHLTDESKKQRPSIESPYMQQPPVLYGMFIVNATVMILSIDSAKEDDVAHVSYQVEVGFNVKNQGVWNAITVAIVMCLARDHMTTLTKNFVQLYDDADSDPDA
;
A
#
# COMPACT_ATOMS: atom_id res chain seq x y z
N MET A 1 -6.51 18.24 8.97
CA MET A 1 -5.62 17.26 8.32
C MET A 1 -4.29 17.11 9.07
N ALA A 2 -3.50 18.18 9.24
CA ALA A 2 -2.26 18.12 10.03
C ALA A 2 -2.47 17.71 11.50
N ASP A 3 -3.57 18.11 12.12
CA ASP A 3 -3.90 17.70 13.50
C ASP A 3 -4.37 16.25 13.59
N GLU A 4 -5.18 15.79 12.64
CA GLU A 4 -5.62 14.39 12.57
C GLU A 4 -4.46 13.41 12.37
N LYS A 5 -3.49 13.80 11.54
CA LYS A 5 -2.27 13.04 11.28
C LYS A 5 -1.51 12.69 12.57
N LYS A 6 -1.55 13.56 13.59
CA LYS A 6 -0.81 13.38 14.85
C LYS A 6 -1.31 12.19 15.69
N PHE A 7 -2.53 11.70 15.44
CA PHE A 7 -3.08 10.53 16.14
C PHE A 7 -2.50 9.20 15.65
N PHE A 8 -1.78 9.20 14.53
CA PHE A 8 -1.19 8.00 13.95
C PHE A 8 0.28 7.89 14.36
N PRO A 9 0.69 6.80 15.04
CA PRO A 9 2.09 6.56 15.36
C PRO A 9 2.97 6.58 14.10
N GLY A 10 4.16 7.17 14.21
CA GLY A 10 5.12 7.26 13.09
C GLY A 10 4.73 8.22 11.96
N SER A 11 3.57 8.87 12.02
CA SER A 11 3.06 9.68 10.91
C SER A 11 3.93 10.88 10.54
N ALA A 12 4.67 11.43 11.50
CA ALA A 12 5.64 12.51 11.26
C ALA A 12 6.69 12.13 10.20
N ALA A 13 6.99 10.84 10.07
CA ALA A 13 7.96 10.30 9.13
C ALA A 13 7.34 9.73 7.85
N TRP A 14 6.01 9.80 7.64
CA TRP A 14 5.39 9.23 6.44
C TRP A 14 5.96 9.75 5.13
N ALA A 15 6.14 8.84 4.17
CA ALA A 15 6.41 9.21 2.79
C ALA A 15 5.20 9.93 2.15
N ASP A 16 5.42 10.64 1.04
CA ASP A 16 4.38 11.38 0.34
C ASP A 16 3.21 10.48 -0.09
N ASP A 17 3.49 9.25 -0.51
CA ASP A 17 2.47 8.26 -0.87
C ASP A 17 1.66 7.75 0.34
N GLU A 18 2.29 7.55 1.50
CA GLU A 18 1.59 7.19 2.73
C GLU A 18 0.67 8.32 3.19
N LEU A 19 1.16 9.56 3.12
CA LEU A 19 0.38 10.74 3.41
C LEU A 19 -0.81 10.87 2.43
N ARG A 20 -0.56 10.70 1.13
CA ARG A 20 -1.60 10.75 0.10
C ARG A 20 -2.67 9.68 0.33
N LEU A 21 -2.28 8.45 0.68
CA LEU A 21 -3.23 7.39 1.03
C LEU A 21 -4.09 7.82 2.22
N PHE A 22 -3.48 8.30 3.30
CA PHE A 22 -4.18 8.76 4.49
C PHE A 22 -5.20 9.86 4.16
N GLU A 23 -4.79 10.88 3.40
CA GLU A 23 -5.65 12.00 3.03
C GLU A 23 -6.87 11.54 2.21
N ILE A 24 -6.66 10.66 1.22
CA ILE A 24 -7.73 10.12 0.39
C ILE A 24 -8.66 9.26 1.26
N LEU A 25 -8.13 8.36 2.09
CA LEU A 25 -8.94 7.52 2.97
C LEU A 25 -9.76 8.36 3.96
N TYR A 26 -9.17 9.41 4.53
CA TYR A 26 -9.84 10.31 5.46
C TYR A 26 -10.98 11.07 4.78
N MET A 27 -10.74 11.55 3.55
CA MET A 27 -11.72 12.34 2.78
C MET A 27 -12.61 11.50 1.85
N ARG A 28 -12.51 10.17 1.87
CA ARG A 28 -13.11 9.27 0.87
C ARG A 28 -14.62 9.38 0.71
N GLN A 29 -15.32 9.91 1.71
CA GLN A 29 -16.78 10.10 1.69
C GLN A 29 -17.21 11.48 1.17
N TYR A 30 -16.26 12.39 0.96
CA TYR A 30 -16.51 13.78 0.58
C TYR A 30 -15.91 14.17 -0.77
N ASN A 31 -14.94 13.39 -1.27
CA ASN A 31 -14.25 13.66 -2.52
C ASN A 31 -14.70 12.70 -3.63
N PRO A 32 -14.73 13.17 -4.89
CA PRO A 32 -14.96 12.29 -6.02
C PRO A 32 -13.77 11.32 -6.18
N LEU A 33 -14.09 10.04 -6.33
CA LEU A 33 -13.12 8.94 -6.44
C LEU A 33 -13.30 8.12 -7.72
N LEU A 34 -14.43 8.28 -8.42
CA LEU A 34 -14.84 7.47 -9.56
C LEU A 34 -15.08 8.35 -10.80
N PRO A 35 -14.82 7.82 -12.02
CA PRO A 35 -15.18 8.48 -13.26
C PRO A 35 -16.67 8.75 -13.35
N ARG A 36 -17.05 9.92 -13.87
CA ARG A 36 -18.45 10.32 -14.07
C ARG A 36 -19.24 9.27 -14.87
N LYS A 37 -18.61 8.69 -15.90
CA LYS A 37 -19.23 7.74 -16.83
C LYS A 37 -19.65 6.44 -16.14
N TRP A 38 -19.01 6.05 -15.03
CA TRP A 38 -19.32 4.83 -14.30
C TRP A 38 -20.62 4.89 -13.51
N ASP A 39 -21.23 6.06 -13.31
CA ASP A 39 -22.54 6.20 -12.66
C ASP A 39 -23.61 5.30 -13.31
N MET A 40 -23.53 5.18 -14.63
CA MET A 40 -24.40 4.33 -15.43
C MET A 40 -24.16 2.83 -15.22
N ASP A 41 -22.91 2.43 -15.05
CA ASP A 41 -22.51 1.03 -14.85
C ASP A 41 -22.89 0.52 -13.46
N PHE A 42 -23.02 1.42 -12.47
CA PHE A 42 -23.42 1.08 -11.09
C PHE A 42 -24.89 1.31 -10.78
N ARG A 43 -25.76 1.45 -11.80
CA ARG A 43 -27.21 1.54 -11.58
C ARG A 43 -27.70 0.35 -10.76
N GLY A 44 -28.39 0.65 -9.65
CA GLY A 44 -28.89 -0.35 -8.71
C GLY A 44 -27.94 -0.65 -7.54
N ILE A 45 -26.73 -0.09 -7.54
CA ILE A 45 -25.80 -0.11 -6.42
C ILE A 45 -25.87 1.27 -5.72
N PRO A 46 -26.04 1.33 -4.39
CA PRO A 46 -26.22 2.59 -3.66
C PRO A 46 -24.88 3.33 -3.45
N ILE A 47 -24.23 3.74 -4.54
CA ILE A 47 -23.02 4.57 -4.50
C ILE A 47 -23.44 6.05 -4.39
N PRO A 48 -22.95 6.81 -3.40
CA PRO A 48 -23.26 8.23 -3.29
C PRO A 48 -22.77 9.03 -4.50
N GLY A 49 -23.64 9.89 -5.04
CA GLY A 49 -23.34 10.74 -6.20
C GLY A 49 -22.08 11.62 -6.06
N VAL A 50 -21.73 12.00 -4.81
CA VAL A 50 -20.53 12.79 -4.51
C VAL A 50 -19.22 12.06 -4.85
N LEU A 51 -19.25 10.73 -4.96
CA LEU A 51 -18.07 9.94 -5.32
C LEU A 51 -17.78 9.96 -6.82
N PHE A 52 -18.70 10.44 -7.65
CA PHE A 52 -18.50 10.57 -9.09
C PHE A 52 -18.00 11.97 -9.44
N LEU A 53 -17.05 12.05 -10.35
CA LEU A 53 -16.58 13.31 -10.89
C LEU A 53 -17.69 14.12 -11.57
N LYS A 54 -17.52 15.45 -11.58
CA LYS A 54 -18.43 16.38 -12.25
C LYS A 54 -18.00 16.67 -13.70
N SER A 55 -16.69 16.78 -13.93
CA SER A 55 -16.07 16.93 -15.26
C SER A 55 -15.04 15.83 -15.51
N ASP A 56 -14.71 15.63 -16.79
CA ASP A 56 -13.70 14.66 -17.23
C ASP A 56 -12.26 15.24 -17.16
N ASP A 57 -12.09 16.48 -16.68
CA ASP A 57 -10.79 17.18 -16.64
C ASP A 57 -9.91 16.72 -15.46
N GLU A 58 -10.52 16.08 -14.46
CA GLU A 58 -9.84 15.55 -13.27
C GLU A 58 -9.63 14.05 -13.41
N THR A 59 -8.51 13.53 -12.89
CA THR A 59 -8.24 12.08 -12.87
C THR A 59 -8.72 11.49 -11.54
N PRO A 60 -9.73 10.62 -11.55
CA PRO A 60 -10.20 9.98 -10.32
C PRO A 60 -9.21 8.90 -9.85
N VAL A 61 -9.18 8.66 -8.54
CA VAL A 61 -8.27 7.65 -7.94
C VAL A 61 -8.62 6.24 -8.41
N ILE A 62 -9.91 5.89 -8.46
CA ILE A 62 -10.38 4.56 -8.88
C ILE A 62 -10.87 4.66 -10.32
N CYS A 63 -10.00 4.33 -11.27
CA CYS A 63 -10.28 4.42 -12.72
C CYS A 63 -9.57 3.31 -13.48
N SER A 64 -9.88 3.15 -14.78
CA SER A 64 -9.09 2.30 -15.68
C SER A 64 -7.94 3.10 -16.30
N GLN A 65 -6.72 2.57 -16.24
CA GLN A 65 -5.55 3.12 -16.95
C GLN A 65 -5.44 2.56 -18.37
N SER A 66 -5.92 1.34 -18.61
CA SER A 66 -5.91 0.69 -19.93
C SER A 66 -7.02 1.16 -20.88
N GLY A 67 -7.96 1.97 -20.38
CA GLY A 67 -9.19 2.37 -21.09
C GLY A 67 -10.26 1.27 -21.15
N ASN A 68 -10.03 0.11 -20.51
CA ASN A 68 -11.01 -0.97 -20.44
C ASN A 68 -11.95 -0.79 -19.24
N GLU A 69 -12.86 0.17 -19.39
CA GLU A 69 -13.82 0.57 -18.34
C GLU A 69 -14.68 -0.60 -17.87
N PHE A 70 -15.08 -1.50 -18.78
CA PHE A 70 -15.91 -2.66 -18.45
C PHE A 70 -15.22 -3.62 -17.48
N LYS A 71 -13.92 -3.91 -17.68
CA LYS A 71 -13.18 -4.76 -16.74
C LYS A 71 -13.05 -4.08 -15.38
N ALA A 72 -12.83 -2.77 -15.37
CA ALA A 72 -12.64 -2.00 -14.15
C ALA A 72 -13.92 -1.93 -13.30
N THR A 73 -15.06 -1.60 -13.91
CA THR A 73 -16.36 -1.58 -13.21
C THR A 73 -16.75 -2.97 -12.73
N LYS A 74 -16.55 -4.01 -13.56
CA LYS A 74 -16.80 -5.40 -13.15
C LYS A 74 -15.97 -5.81 -11.93
N ALA A 75 -14.66 -5.51 -11.93
CA ALA A 75 -13.79 -5.82 -10.80
C ALA A 75 -14.25 -5.10 -9.52
N LEU A 76 -14.70 -3.84 -9.64
CA LEU A 76 -15.22 -3.10 -8.48
C LEU A 76 -16.56 -3.68 -7.98
N ILE A 77 -17.47 -4.09 -8.87
CA ILE A 77 -18.73 -4.75 -8.49
C ILE A 77 -18.45 -6.02 -7.68
N GLN A 78 -17.49 -6.84 -8.11
CA GLN A 78 -17.12 -8.06 -7.39
C GLN A 78 -16.59 -7.75 -5.97
N LEU A 79 -15.79 -6.70 -5.81
CA LEU A 79 -15.39 -6.22 -4.47
C LEU A 79 -16.57 -5.72 -3.63
N ILE A 80 -17.57 -5.06 -4.23
CA ILE A 80 -18.78 -4.61 -3.52
C ILE A 80 -19.59 -5.82 -3.01
N GLU A 81 -19.70 -6.87 -3.82
CA GLU A 81 -20.41 -8.11 -3.49
C GLU A 81 -19.72 -8.94 -2.40
N LEU A 82 -18.40 -8.81 -2.24
CA LEU A 82 -17.61 -9.55 -1.25
C LEU A 82 -18.19 -9.47 0.17
N THR A 83 -18.69 -8.30 0.58
CA THR A 83 -19.33 -8.13 1.91
C THR A 83 -20.57 -9.03 2.06
N SER A 84 -21.41 -9.13 1.04
CA SER A 84 -22.58 -10.00 1.06
C SER A 84 -22.20 -11.48 1.05
N ASN A 85 -21.15 -11.84 0.29
CA ASN A 85 -20.63 -13.20 0.23
C ASN A 85 -20.06 -13.67 1.58
N VAL A 86 -19.23 -12.83 2.21
CA VAL A 86 -18.66 -13.09 3.55
C VAL A 86 -19.78 -13.27 4.58
N ARG A 87 -20.77 -12.37 4.59
CA ARG A 87 -21.90 -12.48 5.51
C ARG A 87 -22.70 -13.76 5.31
N SER A 88 -22.90 -14.18 4.07
CA SER A 88 -23.61 -15.42 3.74
C SER A 88 -22.85 -16.66 4.25
N LEU A 89 -21.52 -16.67 4.12
CA LEU A 89 -20.67 -17.71 4.70
C LEU A 89 -20.76 -17.73 6.24
N MET A 90 -20.72 -16.54 6.87
CA MET A 90 -20.83 -16.44 8.33
C MET A 90 -22.20 -16.90 8.85
N GLN A 91 -23.28 -16.56 8.16
CA GLN A 91 -24.65 -16.94 8.52
C GLN A 91 -24.94 -18.43 8.31
N SER A 92 -24.29 -19.04 7.31
CA SER A 92 -24.38 -20.49 7.07
C SER A 92 -23.42 -21.32 7.94
N GLY A 93 -22.69 -20.70 8.86
CA GLY A 93 -21.75 -21.37 9.77
C GLY A 93 -20.39 -21.72 9.16
N GLN A 94 -20.12 -21.37 7.90
CA GLN A 94 -18.88 -21.67 7.18
C GLN A 94 -17.81 -20.59 7.42
N ARG A 95 -17.51 -20.33 8.71
CA ARG A 95 -16.61 -19.23 9.13
C ARG A 95 -15.15 -19.49 8.74
N ASP A 96 -14.75 -20.75 8.67
CA ASP A 96 -13.45 -21.23 8.21
C ASP A 96 -13.15 -20.82 6.76
N LYS A 97 -14.18 -20.69 5.92
CA LYS A 97 -14.05 -20.30 4.51
C LYS A 97 -13.94 -18.79 4.29
N VAL A 98 -14.26 -17.98 5.31
CA VAL A 98 -14.32 -16.53 5.19
C VAL A 98 -12.96 -15.91 4.82
N PRO A 99 -11.84 -16.21 5.50
CA PRO A 99 -10.55 -15.64 5.13
C PRO A 99 -10.12 -16.01 3.71
N ILE A 100 -10.41 -17.25 3.29
CA ILE A 100 -10.10 -17.76 1.95
C ILE A 100 -10.92 -17.03 0.89
N CYS A 101 -12.21 -16.78 1.16
CA CYS A 101 -13.09 -16.01 0.27
C CYS A 101 -12.60 -14.56 0.11
N ILE A 102 -12.21 -13.90 1.21
CA ILE A 102 -11.67 -12.53 1.16
C ILE A 102 -10.37 -12.51 0.37
N ARG A 103 -9.42 -13.40 0.68
CA ARG A 103 -8.13 -13.47 -0.02
C ARG A 103 -8.34 -13.61 -1.53
N LYS A 104 -9.20 -14.54 -1.94
CA LYS A 104 -9.47 -14.79 -3.36
C LYS A 104 -9.95 -13.52 -4.07
N GLU A 105 -10.96 -12.83 -3.53
CA GLU A 105 -11.48 -11.63 -4.17
C GLU A 105 -10.47 -10.46 -4.18
N LEU A 106 -9.66 -10.31 -3.13
CA LEU A 106 -8.56 -9.32 -3.12
C LEU A 106 -7.48 -9.64 -4.16
N GLU A 107 -7.12 -10.92 -4.33
CA GLU A 107 -6.16 -11.37 -5.33
C GLU A 107 -6.69 -11.21 -6.76
N GLU A 108 -7.98 -11.46 -7.00
CA GLU A 108 -8.63 -11.17 -8.29
C GLU A 108 -8.56 -9.67 -8.63
N TYR A 109 -8.84 -8.80 -7.66
CA TYR A 109 -8.75 -7.36 -7.87
C TYR A 109 -7.30 -6.88 -8.08
N ALA A 110 -6.34 -7.42 -7.31
CA ALA A 110 -4.92 -7.15 -7.53
C ALA A 110 -4.46 -7.58 -8.93
N ARG A 111 -4.94 -8.74 -9.41
CA ARG A 111 -4.65 -9.21 -10.77
C ARG A 111 -5.24 -8.30 -11.84
N TRP A 112 -6.48 -7.84 -11.66
CA TRP A 112 -7.05 -6.83 -12.55
C TRP A 112 -6.21 -5.55 -12.56
N ALA A 113 -5.80 -5.06 -11.39
CA ALA A 113 -4.99 -3.86 -11.26
C ALA A 113 -3.64 -4.02 -11.99
N ALA A 114 -2.98 -5.18 -11.87
CA ALA A 114 -1.74 -5.47 -12.57
C ALA A 114 -1.89 -5.51 -14.10
N GLN A 115 -2.98 -6.10 -14.59
CA GLN A 115 -3.32 -6.11 -16.03
C GLN A 115 -3.63 -4.70 -16.54
N ASP A 116 -4.37 -3.92 -15.78
CA ASP A 116 -4.76 -2.55 -16.14
C ASP A 116 -3.54 -1.60 -16.16
N GLY A 117 -2.58 -1.81 -15.25
CA GLY A 117 -1.28 -1.13 -15.23
C GLY A 117 -0.23 -1.71 -16.18
N SER A 118 -0.54 -2.78 -16.92
CA SER A 118 0.36 -3.46 -17.87
C SER A 118 1.69 -3.94 -17.27
N TYR A 119 1.70 -4.33 -15.99
CA TYR A 119 2.89 -4.87 -15.32
C TYR A 119 2.72 -6.33 -14.86
N ASP A 120 1.62 -6.98 -15.23
CA ASP A 120 1.30 -8.36 -14.86
C ASP A 120 2.29 -9.40 -15.44
N ASN A 121 2.88 -9.11 -16.60
CA ASN A 121 3.81 -10.00 -17.29
C ASN A 121 5.29 -9.65 -17.06
N LEU A 122 5.57 -8.71 -16.16
CA LEU A 122 6.93 -8.24 -15.88
C LEU A 122 7.51 -8.92 -14.64
N ASP A 123 8.81 -9.16 -14.65
CA ASP A 123 9.55 -9.68 -13.50
C ASP A 123 9.89 -8.55 -12.52
N ILE A 124 8.83 -8.00 -11.90
CA ILE A 124 8.90 -6.90 -10.94
C ILE A 124 8.38 -7.35 -9.57
N VAL A 125 8.99 -6.82 -8.51
CA VAL A 125 8.52 -7.09 -7.14
C VAL A 125 7.23 -6.30 -6.89
N PRO A 126 6.12 -6.95 -6.46
CA PRO A 126 4.87 -6.24 -6.21
C PRO A 126 4.95 -5.38 -4.95
N ASN A 127 4.33 -4.20 -4.98
CA ASN A 127 4.24 -3.29 -3.83
C ASN A 127 3.01 -3.54 -2.94
N VAL A 128 2.25 -4.61 -3.18
CA VAL A 128 1.12 -5.03 -2.33
C VAL A 128 1.32 -6.48 -1.88
N ILE A 129 1.08 -6.75 -0.60
CA ILE A 129 0.99 -8.10 -0.05
C ILE A 129 -0.41 -8.36 0.50
N ILE A 130 -0.98 -9.51 0.15
CA ILE A 130 -2.24 -10.01 0.71
C ILE A 130 -1.90 -11.29 1.47
N ASP A 131 -2.23 -11.35 2.75
CA ASP A 131 -1.91 -12.52 3.58
C ASP A 131 -3.02 -12.83 4.58
N ILE A 132 -3.27 -14.13 4.82
CA ILE A 132 -4.18 -14.57 5.88
C ILE A 132 -3.37 -14.74 7.15
N VAL A 133 -3.80 -14.08 8.22
CA VAL A 133 -3.13 -14.17 9.50
C VAL A 133 -3.82 -15.21 10.37
N ASP A 134 -3.02 -16.09 10.95
CA ASP A 134 -3.47 -17.08 11.91
C ASP A 134 -3.93 -16.38 13.19
N THR A 135 -5.20 -16.53 13.54
CA THR A 135 -5.81 -15.89 14.72
C THR A 135 -5.78 -16.78 15.95
N THR A 136 -5.22 -18.00 15.85
CA THR A 136 -5.04 -18.91 16.99
C THR A 136 -3.86 -18.51 17.87
N VAL A 137 -2.94 -17.70 17.35
CA VAL A 137 -1.80 -17.16 18.10
C VAL A 137 -2.17 -15.83 18.79
N GLY A 138 -1.44 -15.47 19.84
CA GLY A 138 -1.68 -14.23 20.59
C GLY A 138 -1.47 -12.96 19.75
N SER A 139 -2.14 -11.87 20.11
CA SER A 139 -2.14 -10.58 19.37
C SER A 139 -0.75 -10.03 19.08
N VAL A 140 0.19 -10.16 20.02
CA VAL A 140 1.58 -9.72 19.83
C VAL A 140 2.26 -10.48 18.68
N LYS A 141 2.05 -11.80 18.58
CA LYS A 141 2.59 -12.62 17.48
C LYS A 141 1.92 -12.31 16.14
N ILE A 142 0.64 -11.97 16.16
CA ILE A 142 -0.11 -11.51 14.98
C ILE A 142 0.52 -10.23 14.44
N GLU A 143 0.72 -9.24 15.32
CA GLU A 143 1.33 -7.96 14.96
C GLU A 143 2.76 -8.14 14.43
N GLU A 144 3.58 -8.90 15.15
CA GLU A 144 4.96 -9.22 14.75
C GLU A 144 4.99 -9.88 13.36
N ARG A 145 4.10 -10.84 13.09
CA ARG A 145 3.99 -11.47 11.77
C ARG A 145 3.65 -10.47 10.68
N MET A 146 2.68 -9.59 10.89
CA MET A 146 2.29 -8.56 9.90
C MET A 146 3.45 -7.61 9.61
N GLN A 147 4.11 -7.12 10.66
CA GLN A 147 5.25 -6.21 10.52
C GLN A 147 6.43 -6.88 9.82
N ASN A 148 6.79 -8.10 10.21
CA ASN A 148 7.90 -8.84 9.62
C ASN A 148 7.66 -9.12 8.13
N ARG A 149 6.44 -9.49 7.74
CA ARG A 149 6.08 -9.70 6.33
C ARG A 149 6.30 -8.46 5.48
N LEU A 150 5.89 -7.28 5.97
CA LEU A 150 6.12 -6.02 5.28
C LEU A 150 7.60 -5.60 5.26
N ARG A 151 8.32 -5.78 6.37
CA ARG A 151 9.77 -5.48 6.43
C ARG A 151 10.58 -6.38 5.50
N THR A 152 10.25 -7.67 5.38
CA THR A 152 10.88 -8.58 4.42
C THR A 152 10.63 -8.13 2.98
N LEU A 153 9.41 -7.70 2.65
CA LEU A 153 9.11 -7.16 1.32
C LEU A 153 9.87 -5.84 1.06
N ALA A 154 9.99 -4.97 2.07
CA ALA A 154 10.78 -3.74 1.98
C ALA A 154 12.26 -4.03 1.71
N ALA A 155 12.85 -4.99 2.43
CA ALA A 155 14.23 -5.42 2.17
C ALA A 155 14.41 -5.97 0.75
N ARG A 156 13.43 -6.75 0.25
CA ARG A 156 13.44 -7.24 -1.14
C ARG A 156 13.38 -6.10 -2.16
N HIS A 157 12.58 -5.07 -1.90
CA HIS A 157 12.51 -3.89 -2.78
C HIS A 157 13.79 -3.06 -2.76
N ARG A 158 14.39 -2.81 -1.58
CA ARG A 158 15.69 -2.14 -1.46
C ARG A 158 16.76 -2.88 -2.27
N ALA A 159 16.82 -4.20 -2.14
CA ALA A 159 17.74 -5.04 -2.90
C ALA A 159 17.47 -5.03 -4.41
N TYR A 160 16.19 -5.03 -4.83
CA TYR A 160 15.80 -5.01 -6.24
C TYR A 160 16.22 -3.73 -6.95
N TRP A 161 16.16 -2.59 -6.27
CA TRP A 161 16.39 -1.26 -6.85
C TRP A 161 17.82 -0.71 -6.66
N LEU A 162 18.70 -1.44 -5.97
CA LEU A 162 20.08 -1.00 -5.70
C LEU A 162 20.90 -0.84 -7.00
N ILE A 163 21.76 0.19 -7.10
CA ILE A 163 22.53 0.57 -8.31
C ILE A 163 23.53 -0.49 -8.82
N ASN A 164 23.74 -1.60 -8.11
CA ASN A 164 24.77 -2.58 -8.48
C ASN A 164 24.20 -3.77 -9.28
N ARG A 165 23.78 -3.53 -10.53
CA ARG A 165 23.40 -4.61 -11.46
C ARG A 165 24.47 -4.78 -12.54
N SER A 166 25.61 -5.40 -12.17
CA SER A 166 26.50 -6.00 -13.17
C SER A 166 25.77 -7.16 -13.85
N GLY A 167 25.17 -6.87 -15.01
CA GLY A 167 24.70 -7.82 -16.04
C GLY A 167 24.11 -9.16 -15.56
N LYS A 168 22.79 -9.30 -15.69
CA LYS A 168 21.93 -10.49 -15.45
C LYS A 168 21.28 -10.52 -14.07
N ALA A 169 20.04 -10.05 -13.99
CA ALA A 169 19.12 -10.68 -13.05
C ALA A 169 18.56 -11.94 -13.68
N ALA A 170 18.96 -13.07 -13.13
CA ALA A 170 18.08 -14.21 -13.01
C ALA A 170 17.79 -14.31 -11.51
N VAL A 171 16.53 -14.14 -11.10
CA VAL A 171 16.09 -14.58 -9.77
C VAL A 171 14.93 -15.56 -9.97
N PRO A 172 14.91 -16.68 -9.22
CA PRO A 172 14.16 -17.87 -9.61
C PRO A 172 12.65 -17.67 -9.51
N ARG A 173 11.92 -18.33 -10.43
CA ARG A 173 10.49 -18.64 -10.22
C ARG A 173 10.37 -19.47 -8.95
N ASP A 174 9.83 -18.90 -7.88
CA ASP A 174 9.35 -19.68 -6.75
C ASP A 174 8.03 -20.35 -7.17
N ARG A 175 8.15 -21.48 -7.87
CA ARG A 175 7.04 -22.42 -8.04
C ARG A 175 6.96 -23.20 -6.74
N THR A 176 6.03 -22.87 -5.87
CA THR A 176 5.61 -23.78 -4.79
C THR A 176 5.10 -25.10 -5.39
N PRO A 177 5.61 -26.26 -4.98
CA PRO A 177 4.85 -27.49 -4.99
C PRO A 177 4.35 -27.78 -3.58
N ASP A 178 3.09 -28.18 -3.49
CA ASP A 178 2.50 -28.87 -2.34
C ASP A 178 3.47 -29.89 -1.71
N GLY A 179 3.58 -29.87 -0.38
CA GLY A 179 4.49 -30.76 0.33
C GLY A 179 4.33 -30.70 1.85
N LEU A 180 3.31 -31.40 2.34
CA LEU A 180 3.04 -31.71 3.73
C LEU A 180 4.27 -32.35 4.43
N ALA A 181 4.84 -31.73 5.47
CA ALA A 181 5.61 -32.42 6.50
C ALA A 181 5.70 -31.61 7.81
N LYS A 182 5.44 -32.33 8.91
CA LYS A 182 5.42 -31.89 10.31
C LYS A 182 6.84 -31.83 10.90
N SER A 183 7.06 -30.93 11.86
CA SER A 183 7.77 -31.23 13.12
C SER A 183 7.60 -30.10 14.14
N GLU A 184 7.32 -30.52 15.38
CA GLU A 184 7.10 -29.76 16.61
C GLU A 184 8.41 -29.23 17.26
N PRO A 185 8.32 -28.41 18.34
CA PRO A 185 9.34 -27.45 18.76
C PRO A 185 10.18 -27.91 19.96
N ASP A 186 11.35 -27.28 20.16
CA ASP A 186 12.13 -27.36 21.40
C ASP A 186 12.53 -25.97 21.92
N ASP A 187 12.57 -25.88 23.25
CA ASP A 187 12.87 -24.80 24.21
C ASP A 187 14.09 -23.90 23.85
N ASP A 188 14.31 -22.68 24.36
CA ASP A 188 14.29 -22.21 25.74
C ASP A 188 14.52 -20.67 25.78
N CYS A 189 14.15 -20.05 26.90
CA CYS A 189 14.31 -18.63 27.22
C CYS A 189 15.75 -18.28 27.63
N THR A 190 16.16 -16.99 27.59
CA THR A 190 16.28 -16.08 28.76
C THR A 190 17.31 -14.92 28.53
N ALA A 191 16.93 -13.73 29.01
CA ALA A 191 17.73 -12.70 29.72
C ALA A 191 18.57 -11.61 29.01
N ASN A 192 18.00 -10.39 29.00
CA ASN A 192 18.32 -9.23 29.88
C ASN A 192 19.49 -8.23 29.58
N SER A 193 19.08 -6.94 29.53
CA SER A 193 19.67 -5.70 30.09
C SER A 193 20.96 -5.05 29.53
N GLN A 194 20.84 -3.77 29.10
CA GLN A 194 21.47 -2.53 29.64
C GLN A 194 21.39 -1.42 28.58
N ARG A 195 20.51 -0.40 28.72
CA ARG A 195 20.78 0.94 29.29
C ARG A 195 22.09 1.58 28.80
N ASP A 196 22.00 2.64 28.01
CA ASP A 196 22.76 3.84 28.33
C ASP A 196 22.10 5.14 27.86
N SER A 197 22.33 6.18 28.65
CA SER A 197 21.61 7.45 28.68
C SER A 197 22.50 8.57 28.16
N THR A 198 22.00 9.46 27.31
CA THR A 198 22.57 10.81 27.19
C THR A 198 21.49 11.83 26.83
N SER A 199 21.30 12.77 27.76
CA SER A 199 20.42 13.93 27.65
C SER A 199 21.02 15.05 26.77
N PRO A 200 20.19 16.01 26.30
CA PRO A 200 20.54 16.95 25.23
C PRO A 200 21.20 18.25 25.73
N LEU A 201 21.98 18.88 24.84
CA LEU A 201 22.57 20.20 25.03
C LEU A 201 21.57 21.30 24.63
N VAL A 202 21.25 22.16 25.60
CA VAL A 202 20.45 23.39 25.46
C VAL A 202 21.40 24.57 25.17
N ILE A 203 21.05 25.41 24.19
CA ILE A 203 21.60 26.77 24.07
C ILE A 203 20.41 27.75 24.02
N LYS A 204 20.31 28.57 25.07
CA LYS A 204 19.40 29.74 25.13
C LYS A 204 19.98 30.88 24.29
N ARG A 205 19.10 31.68 23.69
CA ARG A 205 19.37 33.12 23.47
C ARG A 205 18.23 33.95 24.04
N GLU A 206 18.64 34.95 24.80
CA GLU A 206 17.87 36.09 25.27
C GLU A 206 17.88 37.12 24.13
N ASP A 207 16.70 37.54 23.68
CA ASP A 207 16.30 38.94 23.57
C ASP A 207 15.03 39.06 22.73
N GLY A 208 14.03 39.69 23.33
CA GLY A 208 12.73 39.95 22.73
C GLY A 208 12.84 41.03 21.65
N GLY A 209 12.49 40.64 20.43
CA GLY A 209 12.29 41.54 19.30
C GLY A 209 11.56 40.82 18.18
N THR A 210 10.30 41.16 17.97
CA THR A 210 9.46 40.61 16.90
C THR A 210 9.78 41.35 15.60
N GLU A 211 10.38 40.67 14.62
CA GLU A 211 10.41 41.14 13.22
C GLU A 211 9.62 40.17 12.33
N ILE A 212 8.58 40.70 11.69
CA ILE A 212 7.79 40.01 10.67
C ILE A 212 8.47 40.29 9.33
N VAL A 213 9.14 39.28 8.76
CA VAL A 213 9.69 39.35 7.40
C VAL A 213 8.78 38.54 6.48
N HIS A 214 8.08 39.22 5.58
CA HIS A 214 7.42 38.61 4.43
C HIS A 214 8.48 38.01 3.50
N LEU A 215 8.50 36.69 3.35
CA LEU A 215 9.39 35.99 2.43
C LEU A 215 8.55 35.32 1.34
N THR A 216 8.78 35.80 0.12
CA THR A 216 8.25 35.35 -1.15
C THR A 216 8.76 33.96 -1.55
N ASP A 217 8.03 33.38 -2.50
CA ASP A 217 7.89 31.99 -2.95
C ASP A 217 9.12 31.31 -3.60
N GLU A 218 10.35 31.55 -3.13
CA GLU A 218 11.58 31.11 -3.82
C GLU A 218 12.53 30.20 -2.99
N SER A 219 12.09 29.63 -1.86
CA SER A 219 12.96 28.84 -0.96
C SER A 219 12.80 27.32 -1.06
N LYS A 220 12.60 26.79 -2.27
CA LYS A 220 12.57 25.33 -2.55
C LYS A 220 13.84 24.81 -3.25
N LYS A 221 15.01 25.39 -2.98
CA LYS A 221 16.30 24.84 -3.47
C LYS A 221 17.29 24.59 -2.35
N GLN A 222 17.90 23.40 -2.44
CA GLN A 222 18.98 22.82 -1.65
C GLN A 222 18.62 22.27 -0.25
N ARG A 223 18.00 21.09 -0.24
CA ARG A 223 18.49 20.02 0.64
C ARG A 223 19.69 19.36 -0.05
N PRO A 224 20.77 18.99 0.67
CA PRO A 224 21.88 18.27 0.05
C PRO A 224 21.36 16.93 -0.47
N SER A 225 21.47 16.73 -1.79
CA SER A 225 21.18 15.45 -2.43
C SER A 225 22.26 14.46 -1.99
N ILE A 226 21.98 13.68 -0.95
CA ILE A 226 22.66 12.41 -0.78
C ILE A 226 22.31 11.62 -2.04
N GLU A 227 23.31 11.29 -2.87
CA GLU A 227 23.10 10.47 -4.05
C GLU A 227 22.34 9.20 -3.62
N SER A 228 21.13 9.03 -4.15
CA SER A 228 20.29 7.88 -3.82
C SER A 228 21.02 6.62 -4.27
N PRO A 229 21.21 5.61 -3.40
CA PRO A 229 21.89 4.35 -3.77
C PRO A 229 21.06 3.46 -4.70
N TYR A 230 19.87 3.92 -5.09
CA TYR A 230 18.90 3.19 -5.89
C TYR A 230 18.79 3.76 -7.32
N MET A 231 18.69 2.87 -8.31
CA MET A 231 18.41 3.24 -9.71
C MET A 231 17.06 3.97 -9.82
N GLN A 232 16.13 3.57 -8.95
CA GLN A 232 14.85 4.22 -8.77
C GLN A 232 14.45 4.11 -7.30
N GLN A 233 13.82 5.15 -6.75
CA GLN A 233 13.38 5.12 -5.36
C GLN A 233 12.41 3.94 -5.12
N PRO A 234 12.66 3.08 -4.12
CA PRO A 234 11.74 2.00 -3.77
C PRO A 234 10.34 2.54 -3.41
N PRO A 235 9.25 1.84 -3.81
CA PRO A 235 7.89 2.33 -3.57
C PRO A 235 7.46 2.21 -2.10
N VAL A 236 6.43 2.95 -1.71
CA VAL A 236 5.64 2.60 -0.52
C VAL A 236 4.96 1.26 -0.76
N LEU A 237 5.03 0.38 0.25
CA LEU A 237 4.42 -0.93 0.21
C LEU A 237 3.14 -0.95 1.04
N TYR A 238 2.17 -1.73 0.60
CA TYR A 238 0.88 -1.88 1.26
C TYR A 238 0.65 -3.34 1.66
N GLY A 239 0.23 -3.56 2.90
CA GLY A 239 -0.13 -4.88 3.41
C GLY A 239 -1.61 -4.97 3.70
N MET A 240 -2.29 -5.93 3.10
CA MET A 240 -3.68 -6.30 3.37
C MET A 240 -3.72 -7.62 4.12
N PHE A 241 -3.82 -7.54 5.44
CA PHE A 241 -3.79 -8.71 6.31
C PHE A 241 -5.20 -9.11 6.74
N ILE A 242 -5.59 -10.32 6.39
CA ILE A 242 -6.92 -10.85 6.64
C ILE A 242 -6.94 -11.51 8.01
N VAL A 243 -7.70 -10.93 8.93
CA VAL A 243 -7.93 -11.39 10.29
C VAL A 243 -9.41 -11.75 10.41
N ASN A 244 -9.73 -13.04 10.33
CA ASN A 244 -11.10 -13.54 10.25
C ASN A 244 -11.91 -12.91 9.10
N ALA A 245 -12.87 -12.02 9.41
CA ALA A 245 -13.73 -11.33 8.46
C ALA A 245 -13.34 -9.86 8.24
N THR A 246 -12.17 -9.45 8.74
CA THR A 246 -11.65 -8.09 8.68
C THR A 246 -10.33 -8.07 7.93
N VAL A 247 -10.09 -7.02 7.15
CA VAL A 247 -8.80 -6.76 6.50
C VAL A 247 -8.17 -5.55 7.16
N MET A 248 -6.97 -5.73 7.72
CA MET A 248 -6.14 -4.64 8.22
C MET A 248 -5.23 -4.16 7.10
N ILE A 249 -5.23 -2.85 6.83
CA ILE A 249 -4.39 -2.21 5.82
C ILE A 249 -3.27 -1.48 6.54
N LEU A 250 -2.04 -1.87 6.22
CA LEU A 250 -0.82 -1.26 6.72
C LEU A 250 0.03 -0.74 5.56
N SER A 251 0.91 0.22 5.84
CA SER A 251 1.91 0.73 4.89
C SER A 251 3.30 0.73 5.48
N ILE A 252 4.32 0.70 4.62
CA ILE A 252 5.70 0.96 4.99
C ILE A 252 6.41 1.65 3.82
N ASP A 253 7.18 2.69 4.11
CA ASP A 253 8.13 3.27 3.16
C ASP A 253 9.35 2.35 3.02
N SER A 254 9.47 1.67 1.87
CA SER A 254 10.57 0.73 1.65
C SER A 254 11.91 1.39 1.37
N ALA A 255 11.97 2.70 1.12
CA ALA A 255 13.24 3.41 0.96
C ALA A 255 13.96 3.60 2.30
N LYS A 256 13.24 3.54 3.42
CA LYS A 256 13.79 3.65 4.78
C LYS A 256 14.34 2.32 5.27
N GLU A 257 15.31 2.40 6.16
CA GLU A 257 15.95 1.24 6.77
C GLU A 257 15.42 0.98 8.18
N ASP A 258 15.26 -0.31 8.48
CA ASP A 258 15.15 -0.91 9.80
C ASP A 258 14.34 -0.10 10.82
N ASP A 259 14.97 0.44 11.87
CA ASP A 259 14.31 1.13 12.98
C ASP A 259 13.58 2.43 12.54
N VAL A 260 13.93 2.98 11.39
CA VAL A 260 13.29 4.18 10.81
C VAL A 260 12.09 3.78 9.93
N ALA A 261 12.09 2.56 9.39
CA ALA A 261 11.02 2.02 8.55
C ALA A 261 9.83 1.58 9.42
N HIS A 262 9.04 2.56 9.85
CA HIS A 262 7.83 2.33 10.64
C HIS A 262 6.73 1.69 9.80
N VAL A 263 6.17 0.58 10.29
CA VAL A 263 4.97 -0.04 9.70
C VAL A 263 3.75 0.70 10.26
N SER A 264 3.07 1.44 9.40
CA SER A 264 1.97 2.31 9.77
C SER A 264 0.65 1.61 9.56
N TYR A 265 -0.22 1.61 10.58
CA TYR A 265 -1.62 1.22 10.41
C TYR A 265 -2.40 2.32 9.70
N GLN A 266 -3.14 1.98 8.64
CA GLN A 266 -3.90 2.94 7.83
C GLN A 266 -5.39 2.85 8.13
N VAL A 267 -5.99 1.67 7.97
CA VAL A 267 -7.44 1.45 8.12
C VAL A 267 -7.77 -0.03 8.26
N GLU A 268 -8.91 -0.35 8.86
CA GLU A 268 -9.50 -1.69 8.82
C GLU A 268 -10.81 -1.72 8.03
N VAL A 269 -11.07 -2.85 7.38
CA VAL A 269 -12.25 -3.10 6.56
C VAL A 269 -12.97 -4.34 7.06
N GLY A 270 -14.13 -4.16 7.69
CA GLY A 270 -14.94 -5.24 8.25
C GLY A 270 -15.99 -5.76 7.27
N PHE A 271 -15.78 -6.94 6.68
CA PHE A 271 -16.71 -7.55 5.71
C PHE A 271 -17.93 -8.23 6.35
N ASN A 272 -18.01 -8.28 7.67
CA ASN A 272 -19.19 -8.79 8.38
C ASN A 272 -20.27 -7.71 8.62
N VAL A 273 -19.97 -6.43 8.38
CA VAL A 273 -20.90 -5.34 8.71
C VAL A 273 -21.97 -5.18 7.61
N LYS A 274 -23.24 -5.00 8.00
CA LYS A 274 -24.35 -4.77 7.04
C LYS A 274 -24.14 -3.45 6.31
N ASN A 275 -24.53 -3.41 5.03
CA ASN A 275 -24.58 -2.19 4.21
C ASN A 275 -23.23 -1.46 4.08
N GLN A 276 -22.11 -2.15 4.31
CA GLN A 276 -20.76 -1.59 4.13
C GLN A 276 -20.10 -2.03 2.82
N GLY A 277 -20.78 -2.79 1.95
CA GLY A 277 -20.21 -3.34 0.71
C GLY A 277 -19.55 -2.27 -0.17
N VAL A 278 -20.24 -1.16 -0.42
CA VAL A 278 -19.70 -0.04 -1.20
C VAL A 278 -18.47 0.56 -0.52
N TRP A 279 -18.54 0.93 0.76
CA TRP A 279 -17.43 1.58 1.45
C TRP A 279 -16.22 0.66 1.65
N ASN A 280 -16.45 -0.62 1.89
CA ASN A 280 -15.41 -1.63 1.97
C ASN A 280 -14.67 -1.75 0.63
N ALA A 281 -15.43 -1.85 -0.47
CA ALA A 281 -14.86 -1.93 -1.81
C ALA A 281 -14.08 -0.67 -2.20
N ILE A 282 -14.62 0.52 -1.93
CA ILE A 282 -13.95 1.81 -2.19
C ILE A 282 -12.63 1.89 -1.40
N THR A 283 -12.62 1.47 -0.14
CA THR A 283 -11.40 1.48 0.70
C THR A 283 -10.31 0.59 0.12
N VAL A 284 -10.66 -0.64 -0.29
CA VAL A 284 -9.71 -1.57 -0.94
C VAL A 284 -9.25 -1.03 -2.30
N ALA A 285 -10.18 -0.50 -3.10
CA ALA A 285 -9.92 0.02 -4.43
C ALA A 285 -8.97 1.21 -4.42
N ILE A 286 -9.10 2.14 -3.45
CA ILE A 286 -8.16 3.27 -3.26
C ILE A 286 -6.72 2.74 -3.14
N VAL A 287 -6.50 1.78 -2.24
CA VAL A 287 -5.15 1.25 -1.96
C VAL A 287 -4.58 0.56 -3.20
N MET A 288 -5.38 -0.30 -3.85
CA MET A 288 -4.95 -1.06 -5.03
C MET A 288 -4.68 -0.17 -6.25
N CYS A 289 -5.51 0.85 -6.49
CA CYS A 289 -5.29 1.78 -7.60
C CYS A 289 -4.09 2.68 -7.36
N LEU A 290 -3.87 3.19 -6.14
CA LEU A 290 -2.65 3.95 -5.82
C LEU A 290 -1.39 3.08 -5.99
N ALA A 291 -1.44 1.83 -5.51
CA ALA A 291 -0.35 0.89 -5.68
C ALA A 291 -0.07 0.58 -7.16
N ARG A 292 -1.12 0.36 -7.96
CA ARG A 292 -1.02 0.16 -9.42
C ARG A 292 -0.41 1.36 -10.12
N ASP A 293 -0.89 2.57 -9.84
CA ASP A 293 -0.45 3.78 -10.53
C ASP A 293 1.02 4.06 -10.25
N HIS A 294 1.47 3.80 -9.01
CA HIS A 294 2.89 3.88 -8.68
C HIS A 294 3.69 2.81 -9.44
N MET A 295 3.29 1.53 -9.42
CA MET A 295 3.99 0.47 -10.16
C MET A 295 4.06 0.72 -11.67
N THR A 296 2.99 1.29 -12.24
CA THR A 296 2.93 1.67 -13.66
C THR A 296 3.95 2.76 -13.96
N THR A 297 4.10 3.74 -13.07
CA THR A 297 5.08 4.82 -13.19
C THR A 297 6.51 4.28 -13.03
N LEU A 298 6.73 3.41 -12.05
CA LEU A 298 8.03 2.74 -11.85
C LEU A 298 8.45 1.98 -13.10
N THR A 299 7.54 1.18 -13.63
CA THR A 299 7.79 0.35 -14.82
C THR A 299 8.13 1.18 -16.05
N LYS A 300 7.39 2.26 -16.32
CA LYS A 300 7.66 3.14 -17.46
C LYS A 300 9.06 3.74 -17.41
N ASN A 301 9.46 4.24 -16.23
CA ASN A 301 10.79 4.79 -16.02
C ASN A 301 11.86 3.69 -16.17
N PHE A 302 11.62 2.51 -15.62
CA PHE A 302 12.54 1.38 -15.73
C PHE A 302 12.76 0.97 -17.18
N VAL A 303 11.70 0.81 -17.99
CA VAL A 303 11.82 0.48 -19.42
C VAL A 303 12.58 1.57 -20.17
N GLN A 304 12.26 2.84 -19.93
CA GLN A 304 12.94 3.96 -20.58
C GLN A 304 14.45 3.99 -20.30
N LEU A 305 14.87 3.69 -19.06
CA LEU A 305 16.29 3.63 -18.70
C LEU A 305 17.06 2.54 -19.46
N TYR A 306 16.41 1.44 -19.87
CA TYR A 306 17.04 0.39 -20.68
C TYR A 306 17.10 0.78 -22.17
N ASP A 307 16.02 1.33 -22.71
CA ASP A 307 15.97 1.75 -24.13
C ASP A 307 16.99 2.86 -24.43
N ASP A 308 17.20 3.79 -23.49
CA ASP A 308 18.19 4.86 -23.60
C ASP A 308 19.64 4.34 -23.44
N ALA A 309 19.85 3.25 -22.69
CA ALA A 309 21.17 2.64 -22.51
C ALA A 309 21.63 1.81 -23.72
N ASP A 310 20.69 1.27 -24.50
CA ASP A 310 20.96 0.52 -25.74
C ASP A 310 21.03 1.43 -26.99
N SER A 311 20.66 2.71 -26.85
CA SER A 311 20.73 3.72 -27.93
C SER A 311 22.13 4.37 -27.98
N ASP A 312 23.12 3.62 -28.46
CA ASP A 312 24.49 4.09 -28.72
C ASP A 312 24.49 5.17 -29.85
N PRO A 313 25.07 6.38 -29.66
CA PRO A 313 24.95 7.51 -30.59
C PRO A 313 25.85 7.46 -31.85
N ASP A 314 26.40 6.30 -32.23
CA ASP A 314 27.22 6.16 -33.44
C ASP A 314 26.53 5.24 -34.48
N ALA A 315 25.61 5.81 -35.27
CA ALA A 315 25.04 5.21 -36.48
C ALA A 315 25.11 6.17 -37.68
#